data_AF-A0AAU2AH34-F1
#
_entry.id   AF-A0AAU2AH34-F1
#
_cell.length_a   1.000
_cell.length_b   1.000
_cell.length_c   1.000
_cell.angle_alpha   90.00
_cell.angle_beta   90.00
_cell.angle_gamma   90.00
#
_symmetry.space_group_name_H-M   'P 1'
#
loop_
_entity.id
_entity.type
_entity.pdbx_description
1 polymer ?
#
loop_
_entity_poly.entity_id
_entity_poly.type
_entity_poly.pdbx_seq_one_letter_code
_entity_poly.pdbx_strand_id
1 'polypeptide(L)'
;MALLTSARESPATQGGRAAHALRVLLSAREDQLDSVLALRRVAAHLGDLRRTDPSELQPPPVAALVCDDMVVTERLLGLGVPVVHLGSGHPGPPAAEAPPGRAVGRLHRPGWLPPSGPLPRGTRPTGVLAPQRTGRSRTRSGTLLLLSLWGVPEADAEAFATGALRGWAEAALHRTGNCTVVTDTGLDLLRSALGSLAEHPDVRVHRAVEADVDALHADSAVFLASPVLGALTLAQARRAPLVLLPPLGAAQRDLADRLAEVLPLPSAEDPADPGVWALPADAAAGPWHLLDPALDDLRGAQRVARTLRQLALAPM
;
A
#
# COMPACT_ATOMS: atom_id res chain seq x y z
N MET A 1 50.03 -2.17 -57.72
CA MET A 1 49.05 -2.96 -58.51
C MET A 1 48.28 -3.83 -57.56
N ALA A 2 46.97 -3.87 -57.75
CA ALA A 2 45.96 -4.52 -56.93
C ALA A 2 46.09 -6.05 -56.84
N LEU A 3 45.51 -6.63 -55.77
CA LEU A 3 44.59 -7.78 -55.70
C LEU A 3 44.46 -8.16 -54.20
N LEU A 4 43.34 -7.89 -53.51
CA LEU A 4 42.20 -8.81 -53.29
C LEU A 4 42.70 -10.22 -52.86
N THR A 5 42.38 -10.81 -51.70
CA THR A 5 41.07 -11.02 -51.05
C THR A 5 41.25 -11.83 -49.76
N SER A 6 40.22 -11.83 -48.90
CA SER A 6 39.89 -12.85 -47.88
C SER A 6 40.45 -12.67 -46.47
N ALA A 7 39.98 -11.63 -45.78
CA ALA A 7 39.77 -11.71 -44.33
C ALA A 7 38.31 -12.11 -44.09
N ARG A 8 38.12 -13.28 -43.49
CA ARG A 8 36.83 -13.77 -43.00
C ARG A 8 36.27 -12.77 -41.97
N GLU A 9 35.29 -11.99 -42.39
CA GLU A 9 34.35 -11.38 -41.45
C GLU A 9 33.51 -12.50 -40.84
N SER A 10 33.79 -12.82 -39.58
CA SER A 10 32.86 -13.54 -38.74
C SER A 10 31.55 -12.76 -38.71
N PRO A 11 30.39 -13.38 -38.98
CA PRO A 11 29.13 -12.71 -38.77
C PRO A 11 29.01 -12.42 -37.29
N ALA A 12 29.12 -11.13 -36.93
CA ALA A 12 28.60 -10.64 -35.68
C ALA A 12 27.14 -11.11 -35.61
N THR A 13 26.83 -11.95 -34.64
CA THR A 13 25.49 -12.42 -34.31
C THR A 13 24.67 -11.24 -33.80
N GLN A 14 24.32 -10.32 -34.70
CA GLN A 14 23.17 -9.44 -34.57
C GLN A 14 21.94 -10.30 -34.85
N GLY A 15 21.32 -10.82 -33.80
CA GLY A 15 20.08 -11.59 -33.92
C GLY A 15 19.93 -12.61 -32.81
N GLY A 16 19.38 -12.17 -31.67
CA GLY A 16 19.20 -13.07 -30.52
C GLY A 16 18.29 -12.50 -29.44
N ARG A 17 17.03 -12.19 -29.80
CA ARG A 17 15.91 -11.86 -28.93
C ARG A 17 16.10 -10.59 -28.06
N ALA A 18 15.59 -9.46 -28.57
CA ALA A 18 14.77 -8.64 -27.67
C ALA A 18 13.66 -9.56 -27.16
N ALA A 19 13.86 -10.21 -26.00
CA ALA A 19 12.81 -10.95 -25.36
C ALA A 19 11.62 -9.99 -25.24
N HIS A 20 10.50 -10.29 -25.89
CA HIS A 20 9.28 -9.54 -25.71
C HIS A 20 8.93 -9.64 -24.22
N ALA A 21 9.37 -8.66 -23.44
CA ALA A 21 9.07 -8.62 -22.02
C ALA A 21 7.55 -8.62 -21.88
N LEU A 22 7.04 -9.66 -21.21
CA LEU A 22 5.60 -9.85 -21.04
C LEU A 22 5.02 -8.60 -20.38
N ARG A 23 4.07 -7.97 -21.09
CA ARG A 23 3.44 -6.71 -20.70
C ARG A 23 2.28 -6.98 -19.75
N VAL A 24 2.39 -6.54 -18.50
CA VAL A 24 1.31 -6.61 -17.52
C VAL A 24 0.78 -5.23 -17.19
N LEU A 25 -0.52 -5.13 -16.96
CA LEU A 25 -1.14 -3.91 -16.45
C LEU A 25 -1.29 -4.00 -14.93
N LEU A 26 -0.93 -2.92 -14.25
CA LEU A 26 -1.11 -2.77 -12.81
C LEU A 26 -2.05 -1.59 -12.59
N SER A 27 -3.16 -1.81 -11.89
CA SER A 27 -4.14 -0.77 -11.60
C SER A 27 -4.57 -0.88 -10.15
N ALA A 28 -4.70 0.26 -9.50
CA ALA A 28 -5.23 0.40 -8.16
C ALA A 28 -6.33 1.45 -8.19
N ARG A 29 -7.26 1.30 -7.27
CA ARG A 29 -8.21 2.31 -6.90
C ARG A 29 -7.48 3.44 -6.16
N GLU A 30 -7.17 4.52 -6.88
CA GLU A 30 -6.28 5.60 -6.41
C GLU A 30 -6.81 6.41 -5.23
N ASP A 31 -8.12 6.42 -5.05
CA ASP A 31 -8.82 7.07 -3.93
C ASP A 31 -8.83 6.20 -2.66
N GLN A 32 -8.30 4.98 -2.70
CA GLN A 32 -8.23 4.07 -1.55
C GLN A 32 -6.78 3.76 -1.16
N LEU A 33 -6.37 4.20 0.03
CA LEU A 33 -4.99 4.06 0.50
C LEU A 33 -4.47 2.60 0.44
N ASP A 34 -5.25 1.65 0.94
CA ASP A 34 -4.86 0.23 0.99
C ASP A 34 -4.63 -0.35 -0.42
N SER A 35 -5.38 0.13 -1.42
CA SER A 35 -5.27 -0.32 -2.82
C SER A 35 -3.93 0.11 -3.43
N VAL A 36 -3.57 1.37 -3.21
CA VAL A 36 -2.29 1.95 -3.67
C VAL A 36 -1.11 1.25 -3.01
N LEU A 37 -1.17 1.04 -1.69
CA LEU A 37 -0.12 0.35 -0.94
C LEU A 37 0.02 -1.11 -1.39
N ALA A 38 -1.09 -1.83 -1.53
CA ALA A 38 -1.10 -3.21 -2.01
C ALA A 38 -0.47 -3.34 -3.39
N LEU A 39 -0.87 -2.49 -4.34
CA LEU A 39 -0.32 -2.49 -5.69
C LEU A 39 1.19 -2.29 -5.67
N ARG A 40 1.69 -1.28 -4.93
CA ARG A 40 3.13 -0.98 -4.85
C ARG A 40 3.92 -2.16 -4.30
N ARG A 41 3.43 -2.79 -3.22
CA ARG A 41 4.10 -3.93 -2.57
C ARG A 41 4.11 -5.17 -3.45
N VAL A 42 3.03 -5.44 -4.18
CA VAL A 42 3.02 -6.53 -5.16
C VAL A 42 3.93 -6.22 -6.34
N ALA A 43 3.91 -4.97 -6.84
CA ALA A 43 4.71 -4.52 -7.96
C ALA A 43 6.22 -4.70 -7.73
N ALA A 44 6.68 -4.54 -6.49
CA ALA A 44 8.05 -4.78 -6.06
C ALA A 44 8.54 -6.24 -6.26
N HIS A 45 7.63 -7.20 -6.45
CA HIS A 45 7.95 -8.62 -6.62
C HIS A 45 7.75 -9.16 -8.04
N LEU A 46 7.48 -8.28 -9.02
CA LEU A 46 7.19 -8.70 -10.39
C LEU A 46 8.44 -9.03 -11.23
N GLY A 47 9.63 -8.58 -10.81
CA GLY A 47 10.88 -8.83 -11.52
C GLY A 47 10.86 -8.22 -12.93
N ASP A 48 11.18 -9.01 -13.95
CA ASP A 48 11.39 -8.58 -15.33
C ASP A 48 10.10 -8.32 -16.14
N LEU A 49 8.91 -8.39 -15.52
CA LEU A 49 7.66 -8.07 -16.21
C LEU A 49 7.59 -6.59 -16.57
N ARG A 50 7.33 -6.29 -17.85
CA ARG A 50 7.16 -4.91 -18.31
C ARG A 50 5.80 -4.41 -17.87
N ARG A 51 5.76 -3.27 -17.19
CA ARG A 51 4.52 -2.60 -16.82
C ARG A 51 4.01 -1.79 -18.01
N THR A 52 2.71 -1.88 -18.26
CA THR A 52 2.00 -1.10 -19.27
C THR A 52 1.21 0.00 -18.58
N ASP A 53 1.20 1.18 -19.18
CA ASP A 53 0.37 2.29 -18.74
C ASP A 53 -1.13 2.00 -19.04
N PRO A 54 -2.07 2.33 -18.14
CA PRO A 54 -3.51 2.23 -18.42
C PRO A 54 -3.98 2.93 -19.70
N SER A 55 -3.24 3.93 -20.19
CA SER A 55 -3.49 4.61 -21.47
C SER A 55 -3.00 3.83 -22.70
N GLU A 56 -2.11 2.84 -22.53
CA GLU A 56 -1.48 2.06 -23.60
C GLU A 56 -2.01 0.61 -23.69
N LEU A 57 -3.34 0.45 -23.68
CA LEU A 57 -3.99 -0.87 -23.76
C LEU A 57 -3.88 -1.57 -25.12
N GLN A 58 -3.22 -0.95 -26.11
CA GLN A 58 -3.02 -1.54 -27.43
C GLN A 58 -1.52 -1.70 -27.74
N PRO A 59 -1.03 -2.93 -28.01
CA PRO A 59 -1.76 -4.21 -27.91
C PRO A 59 -2.13 -4.54 -26.45
N PRO A 60 -3.15 -5.39 -26.20
CA PRO A 60 -3.58 -5.72 -24.85
C PRO A 60 -2.46 -6.29 -23.98
N PRO A 61 -2.43 -6.00 -22.67
CA PRO A 61 -1.52 -6.65 -21.74
C PRO A 61 -1.83 -8.16 -21.67
N VAL A 62 -0.81 -8.98 -21.40
CA VAL A 62 -0.97 -10.44 -21.31
C VAL A 62 -1.65 -10.89 -20.03
N ALA A 63 -1.63 -10.05 -18.99
CA ALA A 63 -2.36 -10.22 -17.74
C ALA A 63 -2.45 -8.87 -17.02
N ALA A 64 -3.36 -8.76 -16.04
CA ALA A 64 -3.49 -7.59 -15.21
C ALA A 64 -3.62 -7.93 -13.72
N LEU A 65 -3.12 -7.04 -12.87
CA LEU A 65 -3.44 -6.96 -11.45
C LEU A 65 -4.28 -5.71 -11.22
N VAL A 66 -5.46 -5.89 -10.63
CA VAL A 66 -6.37 -4.80 -10.29
C VAL A 66 -6.67 -4.86 -8.79
N CYS A 67 -6.37 -3.78 -8.07
CA CYS A 67 -6.65 -3.65 -6.65
C CYS A 67 -7.95 -2.85 -6.44
N ASP A 68 -8.98 -3.47 -5.86
CA ASP A 68 -10.26 -2.85 -5.43
C ASP A 68 -11.09 -2.09 -6.50
N ASP A 69 -10.69 -2.15 -7.77
CA ASP A 69 -11.43 -1.53 -8.89
C ASP A 69 -12.16 -2.60 -9.72
N MET A 70 -13.45 -2.80 -9.42
CA MET A 70 -14.30 -3.76 -10.13
C MET A 70 -14.59 -3.32 -11.57
N VAL A 71 -14.71 -2.02 -11.84
CA VAL A 71 -15.00 -1.49 -13.17
C VAL A 71 -13.84 -1.77 -14.13
N VAL A 72 -12.61 -1.51 -13.68
CA VAL A 72 -11.39 -1.84 -14.45
C VAL A 72 -11.25 -3.35 -14.63
N THR A 73 -11.57 -4.14 -13.59
CA THR A 73 -11.57 -5.60 -13.66
C THR A 73 -12.50 -6.11 -14.76
N GLU A 74 -13.76 -5.66 -14.78
CA GLU A 74 -14.76 -6.06 -15.78
C GLU A 74 -14.36 -5.62 -17.19
N ARG A 75 -13.88 -4.38 -17.34
CA ARG A 75 -13.42 -3.86 -18.63
C ARG A 75 -12.29 -4.72 -19.22
N LEU A 76 -11.30 -5.10 -18.41
CA LEU A 76 -10.16 -5.91 -18.86
C LEU A 76 -10.58 -7.33 -19.22
N LEU A 77 -11.48 -7.94 -18.44
CA LEU A 77 -12.06 -9.24 -18.76
C LEU A 77 -12.87 -9.19 -20.08
N GLY A 78 -13.59 -8.10 -20.34
CA GLY A 78 -14.29 -7.86 -21.61
C GLY A 78 -13.34 -7.78 -22.82
N LEU A 79 -12.10 -7.35 -22.59
CA LEU A 79 -11.02 -7.35 -23.59
C LEU A 79 -10.28 -8.68 -23.69
N GLY A 80 -10.70 -9.71 -22.94
CA GLY A 80 -10.05 -11.02 -22.91
C GLY A 80 -8.72 -11.06 -22.15
N VAL A 81 -8.42 -10.04 -21.34
CA VAL A 81 -7.20 -9.98 -20.50
C VAL A 81 -7.44 -10.79 -19.21
N PRO A 82 -6.59 -11.78 -18.87
CA PRO A 82 -6.65 -12.45 -17.58
C PRO A 82 -6.36 -11.48 -16.42
N VAL A 83 -7.21 -11.48 -15.39
CA VAL A 83 -7.11 -10.55 -14.25
C VAL A 83 -6.89 -11.28 -12.93
N VAL A 84 -5.92 -10.82 -12.14
CA VAL A 84 -5.89 -11.03 -10.68
C VAL A 84 -6.59 -9.84 -10.04
N HIS A 85 -7.74 -10.07 -9.41
CA HIS A 85 -8.42 -9.05 -8.63
C HIS A 85 -8.01 -9.19 -7.16
N LEU A 86 -7.46 -8.14 -6.56
CA LEU A 86 -7.02 -8.10 -5.17
C LEU A 86 -7.87 -7.13 -4.37
N GLY A 87 -8.71 -7.65 -3.47
CA GLY A 87 -9.29 -6.84 -2.41
C GLY A 87 -8.24 -6.54 -1.35
N SER A 88 -7.90 -5.28 -1.11
CA SER A 88 -6.75 -4.88 -0.29
C SER A 88 -7.13 -4.26 1.07
N GLY A 89 -8.31 -3.66 1.17
CA GLY A 89 -8.75 -2.86 2.32
C GLY A 89 -9.67 -3.58 3.29
N HIS A 90 -10.04 -2.85 4.36
CA HIS A 90 -11.00 -3.27 5.36
C HIS A 90 -12.23 -2.34 5.40
N PRO A 91 -13.46 -2.87 5.60
CA PRO A 91 -13.77 -4.29 5.47
C PRO A 91 -13.52 -4.72 4.02
N GLY A 92 -13.15 -5.99 3.83
CA GLY A 92 -13.12 -6.55 2.48
C GLY A 92 -14.50 -6.42 1.81
N PRO A 93 -14.59 -6.65 0.49
CA PRO A 93 -15.87 -6.60 -0.21
C PRO A 93 -16.89 -7.53 0.47
N PRO A 94 -18.18 -7.15 0.52
CA PRO A 94 -19.21 -7.99 1.10
C PRO A 94 -19.18 -9.39 0.44
N ALA A 95 -19.48 -10.44 1.20
CA ALA A 95 -19.33 -11.84 0.73
C ALA A 95 -20.13 -12.19 -0.54
N ALA A 96 -21.09 -11.35 -0.93
CA ALA A 96 -21.89 -11.46 -2.15
C ALA A 96 -21.20 -10.89 -3.41
N GLU A 97 -20.20 -10.01 -3.27
CA GLU A 97 -19.46 -9.41 -4.37
C GLU A 97 -18.19 -10.22 -4.65
N ALA A 98 -18.39 -11.42 -5.18
CA ALA A 98 -17.27 -12.17 -5.75
C ALA A 98 -16.72 -11.40 -6.96
N PRO A 99 -15.40 -11.44 -7.22
CA PRO A 99 -14.85 -10.90 -8.44
C PRO A 99 -15.53 -11.57 -9.66
N PRO A 100 -15.62 -10.89 -10.82
CA PRO A 100 -16.35 -11.42 -11.96
C PRO A 100 -15.78 -12.79 -12.32
N GLY A 101 -16.63 -13.78 -12.64
CA GLY A 101 -16.32 -15.22 -12.54
C GLY A 101 -15.13 -15.78 -13.33
N ARG A 102 -14.41 -14.95 -14.10
CA ARG A 102 -13.17 -15.30 -14.81
C ARG A 102 -11.89 -14.72 -14.16
N ALA A 103 -12.02 -13.77 -13.23
CA ALA A 103 -10.88 -13.21 -12.51
C ALA A 103 -10.41 -14.15 -11.38
N VAL A 104 -9.09 -14.18 -11.15
CA VAL A 104 -8.50 -14.86 -9.99
C VAL A 104 -8.63 -13.94 -8.78
N GLY A 105 -9.55 -14.27 -7.87
CA GLY A 105 -9.80 -13.50 -6.65
C GLY A 105 -8.77 -13.72 -5.55
N ARG A 106 -8.18 -12.63 -5.06
CA ARG A 106 -7.30 -12.59 -3.89
C ARG A 106 -7.83 -11.58 -2.87
N LEU A 107 -7.63 -11.87 -1.59
CA LEU A 107 -8.01 -10.96 -0.50
C LEU A 107 -6.84 -10.75 0.47
N HIS A 108 -6.52 -9.50 0.76
CA HIS A 108 -5.62 -9.11 1.84
C HIS A 108 -6.28 -9.43 3.18
N ARG A 109 -5.78 -10.48 3.83
CA ARG A 109 -6.33 -10.98 5.09
C ARG A 109 -5.18 -11.52 5.94
N PRO A 110 -4.57 -10.68 6.80
CA PRO A 110 -3.58 -11.12 7.77
C PRO A 110 -4.15 -12.25 8.64
N GLY A 111 -3.35 -13.29 8.90
CA GLY A 111 -3.80 -14.43 9.72
C GLY A 111 -3.99 -14.08 11.19
N TRP A 112 -3.29 -13.05 11.67
CA TRP A 112 -3.31 -12.58 13.05
C TRP A 112 -4.46 -11.62 13.38
N LEU A 113 -5.19 -11.11 12.37
CA LEU A 113 -6.30 -10.19 12.59
C LEU A 113 -7.64 -10.96 12.61
N PRO A 114 -8.50 -10.76 13.63
CA PRO A 114 -9.82 -11.38 13.66
C PRO A 114 -10.62 -11.07 12.39
N PRO A 115 -11.23 -12.07 11.75
CA PRO A 115 -11.85 -11.88 10.45
C PRO A 115 -13.18 -11.12 10.51
N SER A 116 -13.39 -10.17 9.60
CA SER A 116 -14.65 -9.42 9.47
C SER A 116 -15.83 -10.20 8.88
N GLY A 117 -15.59 -11.42 8.40
CA GLY A 117 -16.62 -12.27 7.85
C GLY A 117 -16.10 -13.46 7.06
N PRO A 118 -17.01 -14.25 6.46
CA PRO A 118 -16.65 -15.31 5.53
C PRO A 118 -15.94 -14.74 4.30
N LEU A 119 -15.12 -15.57 3.66
CA LEU A 119 -14.49 -15.19 2.40
C LEU A 119 -15.54 -15.14 1.28
N PRO A 120 -15.50 -14.13 0.40
CA PRO A 120 -16.30 -14.14 -0.82
C PRO A 120 -16.01 -15.39 -1.67
N ARG A 121 -17.03 -15.94 -2.34
CA ARG A 121 -16.87 -17.14 -3.17
C ARG A 121 -15.78 -16.95 -4.23
N GLY A 122 -14.97 -17.98 -4.44
CA GLY A 122 -13.89 -17.95 -5.44
C GLY A 122 -12.67 -17.10 -5.06
N THR A 123 -12.67 -16.45 -3.91
CA THR A 123 -11.51 -15.69 -3.42
C THR A 123 -10.61 -16.53 -2.52
N ARG A 124 -9.29 -16.27 -2.58
CA ARG A 124 -8.31 -16.90 -1.71
C ARG A 124 -7.60 -15.84 -0.86
N PRO A 125 -7.43 -16.05 0.46
CA PRO A 125 -6.65 -15.15 1.28
C PRO A 125 -5.19 -15.17 0.83
N THR A 126 -4.51 -14.03 0.90
CA THR A 126 -3.08 -13.93 0.56
C THR A 126 -2.17 -13.72 1.77
N GLY A 127 -2.70 -13.53 2.98
CA GLY A 127 -1.89 -13.18 4.16
C GLY A 127 -1.47 -11.72 4.15
N VAL A 128 -0.37 -11.37 4.83
CA VAL A 128 0.11 -9.99 4.96
C VAL A 128 0.77 -9.51 3.67
N LEU A 129 0.37 -8.32 3.21
CA LEU A 129 1.07 -7.59 2.13
C LEU A 129 2.19 -6.74 2.74
N ALA A 130 3.35 -7.36 2.96
CA ALA A 130 4.51 -6.69 3.54
C ALA A 130 5.21 -5.77 2.52
N PRO A 131 5.83 -4.67 2.98
CA PRO A 131 6.70 -3.83 2.14
C PRO A 131 7.90 -4.64 1.64
N GLN A 132 8.49 -4.20 0.53
CA GLN A 132 9.82 -4.69 0.14
C GLN A 132 10.80 -4.40 1.29
N ARG A 133 11.70 -5.34 1.58
CA ARG A 133 12.78 -5.14 2.55
C ARG A 133 13.71 -4.04 2.06
N THR A 134 13.39 -2.79 2.40
CA THR A 134 14.32 -1.67 2.32
C THR A 134 15.18 -1.68 3.58
N GLY A 135 16.44 -1.27 3.46
CA GLY A 135 17.28 -1.07 4.64
C GLY A 135 16.59 -0.08 5.59
N ARG A 136 16.57 -0.37 6.89
CA ARG A 136 16.15 0.63 7.87
C ARG A 136 17.19 1.76 7.86
N SER A 137 16.74 3.02 7.77
CA SER A 137 17.63 4.14 8.01
C SER A 137 18.21 4.00 9.42
N ARG A 138 19.54 4.16 9.53
CA ARG A 138 20.23 4.12 10.84
C ARG A 138 19.87 5.32 11.71
N THR A 139 19.38 6.40 11.09
CA THR A 139 18.99 7.65 11.74
C THR A 139 17.60 8.02 11.26
N ARG A 140 16.57 7.60 12.02
CA ARG A 140 15.18 7.99 11.77
C ARG A 140 14.93 9.39 12.34
N SER A 141 14.15 10.21 11.66
CA SER A 141 13.83 11.57 12.08
C SER A 141 12.43 11.96 11.63
N GLY A 142 11.79 12.88 12.33
CA GLY A 142 10.49 13.39 11.90
C GLY A 142 9.29 12.49 12.15
N THR A 143 8.14 12.93 11.66
CA THR A 143 6.85 12.26 11.83
C THR A 143 6.19 11.97 10.48
N LEU A 144 5.64 10.76 10.33
CA LEU A 144 4.70 10.42 9.26
C LEU A 144 3.29 10.36 9.83
N LEU A 145 2.39 11.20 9.32
CA LEU A 145 0.94 11.13 9.49
C LEU A 145 0.34 10.48 8.25
N LEU A 146 -0.11 9.23 8.36
CA LEU A 146 -0.73 8.48 7.26
C LEU A 146 -2.26 8.43 7.44
N LEU A 147 -2.97 9.20 6.63
CA LEU A 147 -4.40 9.39 6.74
C LEU A 147 -5.13 8.62 5.63
N SER A 148 -6.29 8.08 5.96
CA SER A 148 -7.25 7.62 4.95
C SER A 148 -8.58 8.30 5.22
N LEU A 149 -9.09 9.02 4.22
CA LEU A 149 -10.41 9.65 4.23
C LEU A 149 -11.36 8.90 3.28
N TRP A 150 -10.92 7.79 2.70
CA TRP A 150 -11.76 6.90 1.89
C TRP A 150 -12.94 6.34 2.71
N GLY A 151 -14.16 6.55 2.21
CA GLY A 151 -15.39 6.08 2.88
C GLY A 151 -15.69 6.77 4.22
N VAL A 152 -14.99 7.86 4.55
CA VAL A 152 -15.28 8.71 5.71
C VAL A 152 -16.36 9.73 5.31
N PRO A 153 -17.41 9.95 6.13
CA PRO A 153 -18.37 11.01 5.88
C PRO A 153 -17.69 12.38 5.79
N GLU A 154 -18.12 13.22 4.84
CA GLU A 154 -17.50 14.53 4.58
C GLU A 154 -17.43 15.41 5.83
N ALA A 155 -18.51 15.48 6.61
CA ALA A 155 -18.56 16.24 7.85
C ALA A 155 -17.53 15.76 8.89
N ASP A 156 -17.29 14.44 8.99
CA ASP A 156 -16.31 13.88 9.92
C ASP A 156 -14.88 14.16 9.45
N ALA A 157 -14.63 14.08 8.13
CA ALA A 157 -13.35 14.44 7.53
C ALA A 157 -13.02 15.93 7.70
N GLU A 158 -14.01 16.81 7.49
CA GLU A 158 -13.87 18.25 7.71
C GLU A 158 -13.63 18.59 9.18
N ALA A 159 -14.38 17.98 10.10
CA ALA A 159 -14.21 18.18 11.54
C ALA A 159 -12.81 17.75 12.00
N PHE A 160 -12.31 16.61 11.51
CA PHE A 160 -10.96 16.16 11.81
C PHE A 160 -9.90 17.11 11.23
N ALA A 161 -10.04 17.49 9.96
CA ALA A 161 -9.08 18.36 9.28
C ALA A 161 -9.00 19.74 9.96
N THR A 162 -10.13 20.38 10.20
CA THR A 162 -10.20 21.73 10.79
C THR A 162 -9.92 21.75 12.30
N GLY A 163 -10.15 20.63 12.99
CA GLY A 163 -9.89 20.48 14.43
C GLY A 163 -8.50 19.91 14.74
N ALA A 164 -8.37 18.59 14.66
CA ALA A 164 -7.23 17.87 15.23
C ALA A 164 -5.97 17.91 14.36
N LEU A 165 -6.10 17.92 13.02
CA LEU A 165 -4.96 17.78 12.11
C LEU A 165 -3.89 18.84 12.34
N ARG A 166 -4.30 20.10 12.52
CA ARG A 166 -3.36 21.20 12.76
C ARG A 166 -2.56 20.98 14.04
N GLY A 167 -3.22 20.59 15.13
CA GLY A 167 -2.56 20.28 16.40
C GLY A 167 -1.54 19.15 16.27
N TRP A 168 -1.87 18.10 15.51
CA TRP A 168 -0.92 17.01 15.22
C TRP A 168 0.30 17.46 14.42
N ALA A 169 0.12 18.28 13.39
CA ALA A 169 1.22 18.79 12.58
C ALA A 169 2.12 19.76 13.35
N GLU A 170 1.54 20.66 14.17
CA GLU A 170 2.29 21.57 15.04
C GLU A 170 3.09 20.81 16.09
N ALA A 171 2.48 19.82 16.74
CA ALA A 171 3.16 18.97 17.71
C ALA A 171 4.29 18.15 17.06
N ALA A 172 4.06 17.58 15.86
CA ALA A 172 5.08 16.86 15.10
C ALA A 172 6.30 17.72 14.78
N LEU A 173 6.09 18.95 14.31
CA LEU A 173 7.17 19.92 14.07
C LEU A 173 7.93 20.23 15.36
N HIS A 174 7.21 20.53 16.44
CA HIS A 174 7.82 20.89 17.71
C HIS A 174 8.66 19.74 18.29
N ARG A 175 8.17 18.49 18.19
CA ARG A 175 8.76 17.31 18.84
C ARG A 175 9.82 16.62 17.99
N THR A 176 9.66 16.61 16.67
CA THR A 176 10.48 15.80 15.76
C THR A 176 11.15 16.60 14.64
N GLY A 177 10.86 17.90 14.55
CA GLY A 177 11.46 18.83 13.60
C GLY A 177 10.82 18.83 12.21
N ASN A 178 10.11 17.77 11.80
CA ASN A 178 9.40 17.73 10.52
C ASN A 178 8.14 16.85 10.57
N CYS A 179 7.20 17.14 9.67
CA CYS A 179 5.93 16.44 9.54
C CYS A 179 5.63 16.13 8.07
N THR A 180 5.48 14.85 7.73
CA THR A 180 4.97 14.43 6.42
C THR A 180 3.57 13.85 6.58
N VAL A 181 2.60 14.47 5.92
CA VAL A 181 1.21 14.02 5.84
C VAL A 181 0.99 13.34 4.50
N VAL A 182 0.46 12.12 4.52
CA VAL A 182 0.06 11.39 3.31
C VAL A 182 -1.41 11.02 3.42
N THR A 183 -2.19 11.30 2.37
CA THR A 183 -3.63 10.97 2.32
C THR A 183 -4.02 10.35 0.98
N ASP A 184 -5.05 9.51 0.95
CA ASP A 184 -5.63 8.97 -0.29
C ASP A 184 -6.56 9.97 -0.99
N THR A 185 -7.50 10.55 -0.24
CA THR A 185 -8.44 11.59 -0.68
C THR A 185 -8.33 12.85 0.18
N GLY A 186 -9.08 13.90 -0.17
CA GLY A 186 -9.19 15.12 0.65
C GLY A 186 -7.91 15.97 0.72
N LEU A 187 -6.98 15.85 -0.24
CA LEU A 187 -5.71 16.59 -0.22
C LEU A 187 -5.91 18.11 -0.05
N ASP A 188 -6.83 18.69 -0.81
CA ASP A 188 -7.08 20.14 -0.77
C ASP A 188 -7.72 20.57 0.55
N LEU A 189 -8.60 19.73 1.12
CA LEU A 189 -9.16 19.92 2.46
C LEU A 189 -8.04 19.96 3.51
N LEU A 190 -7.12 18.98 3.48
CA LEU A 190 -6.02 18.92 4.44
C LEU A 190 -5.06 20.11 4.30
N ARG A 191 -4.71 20.49 3.07
CA ARG A 191 -3.86 21.67 2.81
C ARG A 191 -4.52 22.96 3.29
N SER A 192 -5.81 23.13 3.00
CA SER A 192 -6.59 24.28 3.47
C SER A 192 -6.61 24.35 5.00
N ALA A 193 -6.87 23.22 5.67
CA ALA A 193 -6.93 23.17 7.13
C ALA A 193 -5.59 23.43 7.82
N LEU A 194 -4.48 23.00 7.22
CA LEU A 194 -3.13 23.32 7.69
C LEU A 194 -2.77 24.79 7.45
N GLY A 195 -3.35 25.46 6.45
CA GLY A 195 -3.14 26.87 6.15
C GLY A 195 -1.66 27.19 5.97
N SER A 196 -1.16 28.23 6.66
CA SER A 196 0.26 28.62 6.62
C SER A 196 1.22 27.52 7.08
N LEU A 197 0.74 26.52 7.82
CA LEU A 197 1.56 25.38 8.22
C LEU A 197 1.93 24.49 7.02
N ALA A 198 1.06 24.40 6.01
CA ALA A 198 1.35 23.65 4.79
C ALA A 198 2.45 24.31 3.94
N GLU A 199 2.73 25.59 4.16
CA GLU A 199 3.79 26.35 3.49
C GLU A 199 5.13 26.26 4.24
N HIS A 200 5.14 25.71 5.45
CA HIS A 200 6.36 25.53 6.24
C HIS A 200 7.29 24.51 5.56
N PRO A 201 8.60 24.78 5.41
CA PRO A 201 9.51 23.91 4.65
C PRO A 201 9.63 22.48 5.22
N ASP A 202 9.43 22.34 6.52
CA ASP A 202 9.46 21.05 7.23
C ASP A 202 8.10 20.34 7.30
N VAL A 203 7.07 20.87 6.64
CA VAL A 203 5.76 20.23 6.50
C VAL A 203 5.52 19.87 5.05
N ARG A 204 5.18 18.61 4.79
CA ARG A 204 4.90 18.12 3.44
C ARG A 204 3.57 17.39 3.42
N VAL A 205 2.75 17.65 2.40
CA VAL A 205 1.44 17.03 2.24
C VAL A 205 1.35 16.40 0.85
N HIS A 206 1.24 15.08 0.81
CA HIS A 206 1.26 14.28 -0.41
C HIS A 206 -0.01 13.45 -0.59
N ARG A 207 -0.36 13.18 -1.85
CA ARG A 207 -1.27 12.07 -2.16
C ARG A 207 -0.54 10.74 -2.04
N ALA A 208 -1.24 9.70 -1.60
CA ALA A 208 -0.69 8.35 -1.46
C ALA A 208 -0.12 7.78 -2.77
N VAL A 209 -0.77 8.09 -3.89
CA VAL A 209 -0.33 7.68 -5.23
C VAL A 209 1.00 8.32 -5.64
N GLU A 210 1.31 9.50 -5.13
CA GLU A 210 2.52 10.28 -5.45
C GLU A 210 3.69 10.01 -4.49
N ALA A 211 3.42 9.45 -3.31
CA ALA A 211 4.42 9.28 -2.25
C ALA A 211 4.79 7.81 -2.01
N ASP A 212 6.09 7.52 -1.86
CA ASP A 212 6.56 6.21 -1.38
C ASP A 212 6.41 6.10 0.15
N VAL A 213 5.19 5.78 0.60
CA VAL A 213 4.85 5.60 2.01
C VAL A 213 5.74 4.58 2.72
N ASP A 214 6.14 3.50 2.04
CA ASP A 214 6.99 2.49 2.64
C ASP A 214 8.40 3.08 2.89
N ALA A 215 8.94 3.89 1.97
CA ALA A 215 10.20 4.61 2.19
C ALA A 215 10.07 5.70 3.28
N LEU A 216 9.02 6.53 3.22
CA LEU A 216 8.75 7.56 4.23
C LEU A 216 8.71 6.97 5.64
N HIS A 217 7.96 5.87 5.83
CA HIS A 217 7.92 5.17 7.11
C HIS A 217 9.29 4.60 7.55
N ALA A 218 10.20 4.30 6.61
CA ALA A 218 11.54 3.82 6.93
C ALA A 218 12.40 4.91 7.58
N ASP A 219 12.13 6.16 7.20
CA ASP A 219 12.91 7.34 7.58
C ASP A 219 12.27 8.09 8.75
N SER A 220 10.95 8.01 8.93
CA SER A 220 10.24 8.68 10.02
C SER A 220 10.55 8.06 11.37
N ALA A 221 10.79 8.89 12.41
CA ALA A 221 10.97 8.42 13.78
C ALA A 221 9.62 8.05 14.43
N VAL A 222 8.60 8.90 14.24
CA VAL A 222 7.23 8.71 14.74
C VAL A 222 6.31 8.34 13.58
N PHE A 223 5.44 7.35 13.81
CA PHE A 223 4.44 6.91 12.83
C PHE A 223 3.04 6.92 13.44
N LEU A 224 2.20 7.81 12.92
CA LEU A 224 0.80 7.97 13.27
C LEU A 224 -0.03 7.62 12.04
N ALA A 225 -1.08 6.80 12.20
CA ALA A 225 -1.91 6.43 11.06
C ALA A 225 -3.38 6.26 11.39
N SER A 226 -4.25 6.59 10.44
CA SER A 226 -5.65 6.13 10.47
C SER A 226 -5.70 4.60 10.53
N PRO A 227 -6.71 4.00 11.17
CA PRO A 227 -6.87 2.54 11.19
C PRO A 227 -7.18 1.99 9.80
N VAL A 228 -6.14 1.51 9.10
CA VAL A 228 -6.19 0.88 7.76
C VAL A 228 -5.21 -0.28 7.68
N LEU A 229 -5.54 -1.31 6.89
CA LEU A 229 -4.75 -2.56 6.87
C LEU A 229 -3.31 -2.32 6.40
N GLY A 230 -3.13 -1.44 5.43
CA GLY A 230 -1.84 -1.11 4.84
C GLY A 230 -0.88 -0.47 5.85
N ALA A 231 -1.38 0.35 6.78
CA ALA A 231 -0.60 0.96 7.86
C ALA A 231 -0.24 -0.06 8.94
N LEU A 232 -1.22 -0.87 9.37
CA LEU A 232 -1.01 -1.93 10.36
C LEU A 232 0.04 -2.94 9.88
N THR A 233 -0.10 -3.41 8.64
CA THR A 233 0.84 -4.37 8.05
C THR A 233 2.22 -3.77 7.77
N LEU A 234 2.31 -2.47 7.48
CA LEU A 234 3.58 -1.77 7.36
C LEU A 234 4.35 -1.74 8.68
N ALA A 235 3.68 -1.30 9.74
CA ALA A 235 4.27 -1.24 11.07
C ALA A 235 4.62 -2.64 11.57
N GLN A 236 3.71 -3.60 11.41
CA GLN A 236 3.89 -5.00 11.81
C GLN A 236 5.07 -5.65 11.07
N ALA A 237 5.11 -5.60 9.74
CA ALA A 237 6.17 -6.24 8.95
C ALA A 237 7.56 -5.65 9.25
N ARG A 238 7.60 -4.38 9.66
CA ARG A 238 8.82 -3.71 10.10
C ARG A 238 9.02 -3.72 11.59
N ARG A 239 8.16 -4.38 12.38
CA ARG A 239 8.21 -4.37 13.85
C ARG A 239 8.45 -2.95 14.39
N ALA A 240 7.78 -1.96 13.81
CA ALA A 240 7.97 -0.55 14.11
C ALA A 240 6.84 -0.05 15.02
N PRO A 241 7.10 0.91 15.91
CA PRO A 241 6.05 1.55 16.68
C PRO A 241 4.99 2.17 15.77
N LEU A 242 3.72 2.06 16.16
CA LEU A 242 2.58 2.68 15.50
C LEU A 242 1.65 3.20 16.58
N VAL A 243 1.22 4.45 16.41
CA VAL A 243 0.14 5.06 17.18
C VAL A 243 -1.05 5.28 16.24
N LEU A 244 -2.22 4.80 16.64
CA LEU A 244 -3.42 4.94 15.83
C LEU A 244 -4.06 6.29 16.04
N LEU A 245 -4.38 6.97 14.95
CA LEU A 245 -5.25 8.15 15.00
C LEU A 245 -6.69 7.72 15.26
N PRO A 246 -7.55 8.61 15.78
CA PRO A 246 -8.95 8.30 16.03
C PRO A 246 -9.65 7.82 14.75
N PRO A 247 -10.48 6.76 14.83
CA PRO A 247 -11.17 6.23 13.65
C PRO A 247 -12.29 7.16 13.18
N LEU A 248 -12.20 7.64 11.94
CA LEU A 248 -13.14 8.62 11.38
C LEU A 248 -14.36 7.98 10.73
N GLY A 249 -14.26 6.72 10.28
CA GLY A 249 -15.34 6.00 9.60
C GLY A 249 -15.72 4.67 10.25
N ALA A 250 -16.85 4.10 9.85
CA ALA A 250 -17.32 2.80 10.37
C ALA A 250 -16.32 1.67 10.11
N ALA A 251 -15.70 1.67 8.92
CA ALA A 251 -14.65 0.72 8.56
C ALA A 251 -13.41 0.85 9.46
N GLN A 252 -12.98 2.07 9.75
CA GLN A 252 -11.83 2.33 10.62
C GLN A 252 -12.14 1.92 12.07
N ARG A 253 -13.37 2.13 12.53
CA ARG A 253 -13.84 1.68 13.86
C ARG A 253 -13.84 0.16 13.97
N ASP A 254 -14.45 -0.56 13.02
CA ASP A 254 -14.44 -2.04 13.02
C ASP A 254 -13.00 -2.59 12.98
N LEU A 255 -12.10 -1.98 12.21
CA LEU A 255 -10.70 -2.40 12.18
C LEU A 255 -9.99 -2.16 13.51
N ALA A 256 -10.19 -0.99 14.12
CA ALA A 256 -9.61 -0.64 15.41
C ALA A 256 -10.10 -1.57 16.53
N ASP A 257 -11.42 -1.83 16.57
CA ASP A 257 -12.03 -2.72 17.57
C ASP A 257 -11.46 -4.14 17.46
N ARG A 258 -11.38 -4.69 16.25
CA ARG A 258 -10.80 -6.02 15.99
C ARG A 258 -9.33 -6.10 16.35
N LEU A 259 -8.59 -5.03 16.10
CA LEU A 259 -7.18 -4.99 16.44
C LEU A 259 -6.98 -4.95 17.96
N ALA A 260 -7.83 -4.22 18.68
CA ALA A 260 -7.79 -4.15 20.14
C ALA A 260 -8.01 -5.52 20.82
N GLU A 261 -8.70 -6.45 20.16
CA GLU A 261 -8.83 -7.83 20.63
C GLU A 261 -7.50 -8.61 20.65
N VAL A 262 -6.53 -8.22 19.81
CA VAL A 262 -5.28 -8.97 19.62
C VAL A 262 -4.02 -8.20 19.98
N LEU A 263 -4.06 -6.87 19.93
CA LEU A 263 -2.89 -6.01 20.13
C LEU A 263 -3.28 -4.70 20.84
N PRO A 264 -2.64 -4.37 21.97
CA PRO A 264 -2.82 -3.07 22.62
C PRO A 264 -1.96 -2.01 21.91
N LEU A 265 -2.46 -1.45 20.80
CA LEU A 265 -1.84 -0.29 20.18
C LEU A 265 -2.28 1.01 20.89
N PRO A 266 -1.35 1.96 21.10
CA PRO A 266 -1.72 3.27 21.63
C PRO A 266 -2.60 4.04 20.63
N SER A 267 -3.56 4.80 21.19
CA SER A 267 -4.40 5.74 20.45
C SER A 267 -3.90 7.16 20.66
N ALA A 268 -3.88 7.95 19.60
CA ALA A 268 -3.50 9.35 19.58
C ALA A 268 -4.75 10.22 19.82
N GLU A 269 -5.11 10.41 21.10
CA GLU A 269 -6.26 11.25 21.49
C GLU A 269 -5.88 12.73 21.66
N ASP A 270 -4.65 13.00 22.11
CA ASP A 270 -4.15 14.35 22.39
C ASP A 270 -2.76 14.57 21.76
N PRO A 271 -2.60 15.54 20.84
CA PRO A 271 -1.30 15.93 20.30
C PRO A 271 -0.27 16.36 21.36
N ALA A 272 -0.72 16.83 22.53
CA ALA A 272 0.15 17.25 23.61
C ALA A 272 0.69 16.08 24.45
N ASP A 273 0.11 14.88 24.34
CA ASP A 273 0.52 13.71 25.12
C ASP A 273 1.97 13.31 24.80
N PRO A 274 2.91 13.42 25.76
CA PRO A 274 4.29 13.02 25.54
C PRO A 274 4.46 11.52 25.21
N GLY A 275 3.51 10.67 25.63
CA GLY A 275 3.53 9.23 25.36
C GLY A 275 3.47 8.89 23.86
N VAL A 276 2.76 9.70 23.07
CA VAL A 276 2.65 9.53 21.60
C VAL A 276 4.00 9.78 20.90
N TRP A 277 4.81 10.68 21.46
CA TRP A 277 6.09 11.11 20.88
C TRP A 277 7.28 10.35 21.43
N ALA A 278 7.10 9.54 22.48
CA ALA A 278 8.15 8.76 23.09
C ALA A 278 8.59 7.63 22.16
N LEU A 279 9.82 7.70 21.65
CA LEU A 279 10.43 6.58 20.94
C LEU A 279 10.69 5.45 21.94
N PRO A 280 10.19 4.23 21.70
CA PRO A 280 10.49 3.09 22.57
C PRO A 280 12.01 2.89 22.63
N ALA A 281 12.56 2.79 23.85
CA ALA A 281 13.98 2.56 24.07
C ALA A 281 14.49 1.29 23.39
N ASP A 282 13.59 0.30 23.22
CA ASP A 282 13.80 -0.85 22.34
C ASP A 282 12.75 -0.84 21.23
N ALA A 283 13.15 -0.42 20.03
CA ALA A 283 12.28 -0.44 18.85
C ALA A 283 11.83 -1.87 18.47
N ALA A 284 12.52 -2.93 18.93
CA ALA A 284 12.09 -4.31 18.76
C ALA A 284 11.01 -4.76 19.77
N ALA A 285 10.78 -4.00 20.83
CA ALA A 285 9.82 -4.30 21.90
C ALA A 285 8.39 -3.81 21.63
N GLY A 286 8.08 -3.31 20.43
CA GLY A 286 6.71 -2.96 20.05
C GLY A 286 5.74 -4.13 20.24
N PRO A 287 4.42 -3.89 20.38
CA PRO A 287 3.43 -4.90 20.80
C PRO A 287 3.32 -6.07 19.81
N TRP A 288 3.90 -5.95 18.62
CA TRP A 288 3.96 -6.99 17.60
C TRP A 288 4.50 -8.33 18.08
N HIS A 289 5.36 -8.36 19.11
CA HIS A 289 5.88 -9.61 19.69
C HIS A 289 4.79 -10.50 20.30
N LEU A 290 3.62 -9.93 20.60
CA LEU A 290 2.45 -10.65 21.10
C LEU A 290 1.73 -11.45 20.00
N LEU A 291 1.98 -11.15 18.72
CA LEU A 291 1.41 -11.90 17.61
C LEU A 291 2.05 -13.28 17.48
N ASP A 292 1.23 -14.31 17.26
CA ASP A 292 1.69 -15.65 16.95
C ASP A 292 2.58 -15.63 15.67
N PRO A 293 3.87 -16.02 15.77
CA PRO A 293 4.77 -16.09 14.62
C PRO A 293 4.26 -17.00 13.49
N ALA A 294 3.43 -18.01 13.80
CA ALA A 294 2.84 -18.89 12.79
C ALA A 294 1.79 -18.16 11.92
N LEU A 295 1.18 -17.10 12.45
CA LEU A 295 0.20 -16.26 11.75
C LEU A 295 0.85 -15.05 11.05
N ASP A 296 2.16 -14.86 11.26
CA ASP A 296 2.97 -13.77 10.70
C ASP A 296 3.54 -14.11 9.30
N ASP A 297 2.66 -14.40 8.36
CA ASP A 297 3.05 -14.70 6.98
C ASP A 297 3.17 -13.42 6.12
N LEU A 298 4.39 -12.88 6.07
CA LEU A 298 4.78 -11.69 5.30
C LEU A 298 4.90 -11.91 3.77
N ARG A 299 4.58 -13.10 3.25
CA ARG A 299 4.79 -13.45 1.83
C ARG A 299 3.60 -13.12 0.93
N GLY A 300 2.58 -12.42 1.43
CA GLY A 300 1.35 -12.20 0.68
C GLY A 300 1.55 -11.46 -0.63
N ALA A 301 2.38 -10.42 -0.65
CA ALA A 301 2.68 -9.68 -1.87
C ALA A 301 3.40 -10.56 -2.93
N GLN A 302 4.32 -11.42 -2.47
CA GLN A 302 5.02 -12.39 -3.31
C GLN A 302 4.06 -13.44 -3.91
N ARG A 303 3.05 -13.88 -3.15
CA ARG A 303 2.03 -14.83 -3.63
C ARG A 303 1.16 -14.25 -4.73
N VAL A 304 0.73 -12.99 -4.59
CA VAL A 304 -0.02 -12.29 -5.65
C VAL A 304 0.86 -12.11 -6.89
N ALA A 305 2.09 -11.63 -6.71
CA ALA A 305 3.05 -11.47 -7.81
C ALA A 305 3.35 -12.79 -8.54
N ARG A 306 3.47 -13.90 -7.80
CA ARG A 306 3.61 -15.25 -8.39
C ARG A 306 2.38 -15.63 -9.21
N THR A 307 1.17 -15.37 -8.69
CA THR A 307 -0.08 -15.65 -9.40
C THR A 307 -0.15 -14.86 -10.71
N LEU A 308 0.20 -13.57 -10.69
CA LEU A 308 0.21 -12.73 -11.88
C LEU A 308 1.22 -13.24 -12.93
N ARG A 309 2.43 -13.62 -12.50
CA ARG A 309 3.44 -14.22 -13.39
C ARG A 309 2.97 -15.52 -14.01
N GLN A 310 2.26 -16.36 -13.26
CA GLN A 310 1.70 -17.60 -13.79
C GLN A 310 0.65 -17.34 -14.86
N LEU A 311 -0.27 -16.39 -14.62
CA LEU A 311 -1.26 -15.99 -15.63
C LEU A 311 -0.63 -15.37 -16.88
N ALA A 312 0.44 -14.58 -16.72
CA ALA A 312 1.15 -13.98 -17.85
C ALA A 312 1.87 -15.02 -18.75
N LEU A 313 2.28 -16.17 -18.18
CA LEU A 313 2.98 -17.24 -18.90
C LEU A 313 2.04 -18.31 -19.46
N ALA A 314 0.93 -18.57 -18.78
CA ALA A 314 -0.08 -19.54 -19.17
C ALA A 314 -1.48 -18.96 -18.88
N PRO A 315 -2.04 -18.18 -19.82
CA PRO A 315 -3.40 -17.66 -19.71
C PRO A 315 -4.40 -18.83 -19.58
N MET A 316 -5.39 -18.67 -18.69
CA MET A 316 -6.45 -19.67 -18.46
C MET A 316 -7.60 -19.53 -19.46
#